data_AF-A0A524QEF1-F1
#
_entry.id   AF-A0A524QEF1-F1
#
_cell.length_a   1.000
_cell.length_b   1.000
_cell.length_c   1.000
_cell.angle_alpha   90.00
_cell.angle_beta   90.00
_cell.angle_gamma   90.00
#
_symmetry.space_group_name_H-M   'P 1'
#
loop_
_entity.id
_entity.type
_entity.pdbx_description
1 polymer ?
#
loop_
_entity_poly.entity_id
_entity_poly.type
_entity_poly.pdbx_seq_one_letter_code
_entity_poly.pdbx_strand_id
1 'polypeptide(L)'
;MPIERAASLVLALGMWLCGPMFVRAAGLAPTPQTGIGVWYAPGAPASRDLWRPGDPGERLVLRVRVLNTKGHPVANALVELWHADSLGVVHAERYRTRLLTGNDGGFEVSTVLPGYIWGPRH
;
A
#
# COMPACT_ATOMS: atom_id res chain seq x y z
N MET A 1 55.87 -56.79 -29.11
CA MET A 1 56.18 -55.35 -29.22
C MET A 1 55.55 -54.86 -30.52
N PRO A 2 54.91 -53.67 -30.60
CA PRO A 2 54.19 -52.93 -29.53
C PRO A 2 52.93 -53.72 -29.10
N ILE A 3 51.91 -53.29 -28.34
CA ILE A 3 51.69 -52.16 -27.38
C ILE A 3 51.39 -50.74 -27.92
N GLU A 4 50.13 -50.45 -28.29
CA GLU A 4 49.57 -49.08 -28.21
C GLU A 4 48.27 -49.07 -27.37
N ARG A 5 48.16 -48.07 -26.47
CA ARG A 5 47.05 -47.88 -25.54
C ARG A 5 46.29 -46.60 -25.91
N ALA A 6 45.06 -46.72 -26.41
CA ALA A 6 44.15 -45.58 -26.53
C ALA A 6 43.47 -45.30 -25.17
N ALA A 7 44.04 -44.38 -24.39
CA ALA A 7 43.42 -43.90 -23.15
C ALA A 7 42.47 -42.74 -23.46
N SER A 8 41.18 -43.03 -23.61
CA SER A 8 40.15 -41.98 -23.74
C SER A 8 39.85 -41.32 -22.39
N LEU A 9 40.51 -40.20 -22.13
CA LEU A 9 40.25 -39.36 -20.97
C LEU A 9 38.92 -38.60 -21.15
N VAL A 10 37.83 -39.10 -20.57
CA VAL A 10 36.56 -38.36 -20.51
C VAL A 10 36.64 -37.30 -19.40
N LEU A 11 36.96 -36.07 -19.78
CA LEU A 11 36.89 -34.91 -18.89
C LEU A 11 35.42 -34.51 -18.67
N ALA A 12 34.79 -35.07 -17.64
CA ALA A 12 33.48 -34.65 -17.15
C ALA A 12 33.55 -33.31 -16.39
N LEU A 13 33.84 -32.21 -17.09
CA LEU A 13 33.69 -30.85 -16.56
C LEU A 13 32.25 -30.36 -16.76
N GLY A 14 31.46 -30.42 -15.69
CA GLY A 14 30.06 -29.97 -15.69
C GLY A 14 29.46 -29.81 -14.29
N MET A 15 30.28 -29.60 -13.26
CA MET A 15 29.80 -29.55 -11.89
C MET A 15 29.23 -28.18 -11.51
N TRP A 16 27.90 -28.05 -11.66
CA TRP A 16 27.01 -27.42 -10.67
C TRP A 16 27.45 -26.05 -10.09
N LEU A 17 27.62 -25.02 -10.94
CA LEU A 17 27.82 -23.63 -10.48
C LEU A 17 26.59 -22.71 -10.62
N CYS A 18 25.45 -23.25 -11.05
CA CYS A 18 24.13 -22.63 -10.86
C CYS A 18 23.32 -23.40 -9.82
N GLY A 19 23.74 -23.31 -8.55
CA GLY A 19 22.77 -23.45 -7.47
C GLY A 19 21.67 -22.39 -7.66
N PRO A 20 20.39 -22.69 -7.40
CA PRO A 20 19.31 -21.74 -7.65
C PRO A 20 19.58 -20.46 -6.87
N MET A 21 19.80 -19.36 -7.58
CA MET A 21 19.77 -18.02 -6.98
C MET A 21 18.34 -17.74 -6.51
N PHE A 22 18.03 -18.18 -5.31
CA PHE A 22 16.90 -17.67 -4.54
C PHE A 22 17.20 -16.21 -4.21
N VAL A 23 16.92 -15.34 -5.19
CA VAL A 23 16.83 -13.90 -4.98
C VAL A 23 15.68 -13.68 -4.00
N ARG A 24 16.01 -13.64 -2.71
CA ARG A 24 15.07 -13.23 -1.68
C ARG A 24 14.75 -11.77 -1.94
N ALA A 25 13.59 -11.52 -2.54
CA ALA A 25 13.06 -10.17 -2.69
C ALA A 25 13.14 -9.46 -1.32
N ALA A 26 13.86 -8.34 -1.28
CA ALA A 26 13.87 -7.49 -0.10
C ALA A 26 12.44 -7.02 0.14
N GLY A 27 11.97 -7.15 1.39
CA GLY A 27 10.61 -6.72 1.74
C GLY A 27 10.45 -5.21 1.58
N LEU A 28 9.20 -4.78 1.42
CA LEU A 28 8.87 -3.36 1.47
C LEU A 28 9.15 -2.81 2.88
N ALA A 29 9.73 -1.61 2.95
CA ALA A 29 9.81 -0.87 4.20
C ALA A 29 8.39 -0.58 4.72
N PRO A 30 8.12 -0.76 6.03
CA PRO A 30 6.83 -0.37 6.61
C PRO A 30 6.56 1.12 6.41
N THR A 31 5.31 1.48 6.12
CA THR A 31 4.87 2.88 6.17
C THR A 31 5.09 3.41 7.60
N PRO A 32 5.75 4.57 7.77
CA PRO A 32 5.91 5.18 9.09
C PRO A 32 4.56 5.41 9.78
N GLN A 33 4.49 5.12 11.08
CA GLN A 33 3.29 5.39 11.87
C GLN A 33 3.25 6.86 12.30
N THR A 34 2.14 7.53 12.03
CA THR A 34 1.80 8.86 12.55
C THR A 34 0.75 8.72 13.66
N GLY A 35 0.65 9.71 14.56
CA GLY A 35 -0.41 9.75 15.57
C GLY A 35 -1.80 9.87 14.95
N ILE A 36 -2.80 9.26 15.59
CA ILE A 36 -4.19 9.19 15.08
C ILE A 36 -4.92 10.54 15.02
N GLY A 37 -4.41 11.54 15.75
CA GLY A 37 -4.96 12.90 15.85
C GLY A 37 -6.11 13.04 16.85
N VAL A 38 -6.28 14.24 17.40
CA VAL A 38 -7.23 14.52 18.50
C VAL A 38 -8.71 14.54 18.07
N TRP A 39 -8.99 14.54 16.77
CA TRP A 39 -10.35 14.63 16.22
C TRP A 39 -10.88 13.31 15.63
N TYR A 40 -10.11 12.23 15.75
CA TYR A 40 -10.58 10.89 15.40
C TYR A 40 -11.77 10.52 16.29
N ALA A 41 -12.82 9.98 15.67
CA ALA A 41 -13.89 9.27 16.37
C ALA A 41 -14.23 7.98 15.61
N PRO A 42 -14.36 6.84 16.31
CA PRO A 42 -14.59 5.54 15.69
C PRO A 42 -16.01 5.43 15.12
N GLY A 43 -16.20 4.49 14.19
CA GLY A 43 -17.55 4.14 13.71
C GLY A 43 -18.09 5.10 12.65
N ALA A 44 -17.21 5.71 11.87
CA ALA A 44 -17.59 6.55 10.75
C ALA A 44 -18.57 5.84 9.77
N PRO A 45 -19.45 6.57 9.08
CA PRO A 45 -20.31 6.01 8.04
C PRO A 45 -19.49 5.30 6.95
N ALA A 46 -20.04 4.27 6.32
CA ALA A 46 -19.40 3.62 5.19
C ALA A 46 -19.82 4.32 3.88
N SER A 47 -18.97 5.20 3.34
CA SER A 47 -19.18 5.82 2.02
C SER A 47 -17.90 5.91 1.21
N ARG A 48 -18.02 5.73 -0.12
CA ARG A 48 -16.96 6.01 -1.09
C ARG A 48 -17.05 7.41 -1.69
N ASP A 49 -18.14 8.14 -1.47
CA ASP A 49 -18.25 9.56 -1.81
C ASP A 49 -18.57 10.38 -0.55
N LEU A 50 -17.63 11.23 -0.16
CA LEU A 50 -17.73 12.19 0.95
C LEU A 50 -17.93 13.63 0.42
N TRP A 51 -17.59 13.84 -0.85
CA TRP A 51 -17.88 15.05 -1.60
C TRP A 51 -19.36 15.08 -1.98
N ARG A 52 -19.95 16.28 -1.97
CA ARG A 52 -21.32 16.56 -2.40
C ARG A 52 -21.32 17.76 -3.34
N PRO A 53 -22.26 17.83 -4.30
CA PRO A 53 -22.45 19.04 -5.10
C PRO A 53 -22.67 20.26 -4.19
N GLY A 54 -21.81 21.28 -4.34
CA GLY A 54 -21.82 22.49 -3.52
C GLY A 54 -20.92 22.46 -2.27
N ASP A 55 -20.23 21.35 -1.97
CA ASP A 55 -19.15 21.38 -0.98
C ASP A 55 -18.02 22.32 -1.49
N PRO A 56 -17.43 23.17 -0.62
CA PRO A 56 -16.36 24.08 -0.99
C PRO A 56 -15.04 23.35 -1.25
N GLY A 57 -14.18 23.98 -2.05
CA GLY A 57 -12.83 23.48 -2.36
C GLY A 57 -12.76 22.57 -3.59
N GLU A 58 -11.59 21.96 -3.77
CA GLU A 58 -11.30 21.06 -4.90
C GLU A 58 -11.75 19.62 -4.59
N ARG A 59 -12.38 18.94 -5.55
CA ARG A 59 -12.72 17.52 -5.41
C ARG A 59 -11.47 16.65 -5.57
N LEU A 60 -11.11 15.95 -4.50
CA LEU A 60 -10.01 14.98 -4.47
C LEU A 60 -10.55 13.56 -4.68
N VAL A 61 -9.88 12.76 -5.51
CA VAL A 61 -10.10 11.31 -5.62
C VAL A 61 -8.87 10.59 -5.07
N LEU A 62 -9.01 10.00 -3.89
CA LEU A 62 -7.94 9.27 -3.22
C LEU A 62 -8.04 7.78 -3.55
N ARG A 63 -7.00 7.24 -4.21
CA ARG A 63 -6.82 5.81 -4.49
C ARG A 63 -5.72 5.28 -3.59
N VAL A 64 -6.01 4.24 -2.80
CA VAL A 64 -5.06 3.64 -1.85
C VAL A 64 -4.96 2.14 -2.11
N ARG A 65 -3.77 1.57 -1.94
CA ARG A 65 -3.57 0.12 -1.89
C ARG A 65 -2.79 -0.26 -0.63
N VAL A 66 -3.35 -1.17 0.16
CA VAL A 66 -2.73 -1.69 1.38
C VAL A 66 -1.96 -2.97 1.05
N LEU A 67 -0.65 -2.94 1.29
CA LEU A 67 0.27 -4.07 1.12
C LEU A 67 0.87 -4.46 2.47
N ASN A 68 1.22 -5.73 2.63
CA ASN A 68 2.10 -6.16 3.71
C ASN A 68 3.58 -5.93 3.35
N THR A 69 4.50 -6.13 4.30
CA THR A 69 5.95 -5.95 4.09
C THR A 69 6.59 -6.96 3.13
N LYS A 70 5.85 -7.96 2.63
CA LYS A 70 6.27 -8.84 1.52
C LYS A 70 5.78 -8.33 0.15
N GLY A 71 5.08 -7.19 0.11
CA GLY A 71 4.48 -6.62 -1.10
C GLY A 71 3.17 -7.28 -1.54
N HIS A 72 2.60 -8.18 -0.74
CA HIS A 72 1.33 -8.81 -1.09
C HIS A 72 0.15 -7.93 -0.66
N PRO A 73 -0.94 -7.84 -1.44
CA PRO A 73 -2.13 -7.09 -1.08
C PRO A 73 -2.81 -7.65 0.17
N VAL A 74 -3.37 -6.76 0.99
CA VAL A 74 -4.16 -7.11 2.18
C VAL A 74 -5.63 -6.85 1.89
N ALA A 75 -6.38 -7.91 1.60
CA ALA A 75 -7.82 -7.87 1.37
C ALA A 75 -8.61 -7.78 2.68
N ASN A 76 -9.81 -7.18 2.65
CA ASN A 76 -10.70 -7.00 3.79
C ASN A 76 -10.08 -6.28 5.02
N ALA A 77 -9.03 -5.50 4.82
CA ALA A 77 -8.50 -4.62 5.85
C ALA A 77 -9.48 -3.46 6.09
N LEU A 78 -9.85 -3.24 7.35
CA LEU A 78 -10.63 -2.07 7.75
C LEU A 78 -9.73 -0.83 7.74
N VAL A 79 -10.13 0.17 6.96
CA VAL A 79 -9.49 1.48 6.89
C VAL A 79 -10.51 2.53 7.32
N GLU A 80 -10.19 3.26 8.38
CA GLU A 80 -10.92 4.47 8.79
C GLU A 80 -10.12 5.69 8.35
N LEU A 81 -10.80 6.64 7.71
CA LEU A 81 -10.22 7.88 7.19
C LEU A 81 -11.06 9.06 7.71
N TRP A 82 -10.41 10.13 8.12
CA TRP A 82 -11.03 11.39 8.53
C TRP A 82 -10.10 12.56 8.16
N HIS A 83 -10.66 13.73 7.86
CA HIS A 83 -9.89 14.96 7.65
C HIS A 83 -10.77 16.20 7.88
N ALA A 84 -10.18 17.41 7.80
CA ALA A 84 -10.93 18.66 7.76
C ALA A 84 -11.50 18.96 6.36
N ASP A 85 -12.49 19.85 6.32
CA ASP A 85 -12.94 20.47 5.07
C ASP A 85 -11.85 21.36 4.42
N SER A 86 -12.17 21.95 3.27
CA SER A 86 -11.25 22.83 2.53
C SER A 86 -10.81 24.09 3.27
N LEU A 87 -11.46 24.44 4.38
CA LEU A 87 -11.15 25.61 5.22
C LEU A 87 -10.39 25.22 6.50
N GLY A 88 -10.12 23.93 6.73
CA GLY A 88 -9.43 23.43 7.93
C GLY A 88 -10.34 23.17 9.12
N VAL A 89 -11.67 23.18 8.93
CA VAL A 89 -12.65 22.84 9.99
C VAL A 89 -12.89 21.33 10.01
N VAL A 90 -12.76 20.71 11.19
CA VAL A 90 -13.10 19.29 11.38
C VAL A 90 -14.55 19.16 11.80
N HIS A 91 -15.30 18.33 11.08
CA HIS A 91 -16.73 18.10 11.26
C HIS A 91 -17.00 16.76 11.94
N ALA A 92 -18.01 16.69 12.81
CA ALA A 92 -18.33 15.47 13.56
C ALA A 92 -18.78 14.28 12.69
N GLU A 93 -19.45 14.54 11.56
CA GLU A 93 -20.00 13.50 10.67
C GLU A 93 -19.57 13.61 9.20
N ARG A 94 -19.08 14.77 8.75
CA ARG A 94 -18.58 14.97 7.37
C ARG A 94 -17.11 14.54 7.26
N TYR A 95 -16.67 14.31 6.03
CA TYR A 95 -15.26 14.06 5.66
C TYR A 95 -14.59 12.92 6.44
N ARG A 96 -15.39 11.90 6.78
CA ARG A 96 -14.96 10.68 7.45
C ARG A 96 -15.63 9.45 6.86
N THR A 97 -14.91 8.34 6.76
CA THR A 97 -15.44 7.06 6.27
C THR A 97 -14.76 5.87 6.90
N ARG A 98 -15.43 4.71 6.88
CA ARG A 98 -14.81 3.40 7.07
C ARG A 98 -15.04 2.53 5.84
N LEU A 99 -13.97 1.91 5.34
CA LEU A 99 -13.99 1.08 4.12
C LEU A 99 -13.22 -0.22 4.35
N LEU A 100 -13.60 -1.27 3.62
CA LEU A 100 -12.81 -2.49 3.48
C LEU A 100 -12.02 -2.46 2.17
N THR A 101 -10.77 -2.89 2.20
CA THR A 101 -9.96 -3.10 0.99
C THR A 101 -10.50 -4.25 0.14
N GLY A 102 -10.43 -4.11 -1.18
CA GLY A 102 -10.72 -5.18 -2.13
C GLY A 102 -9.64 -6.26 -2.17
N ASN A 103 -9.85 -7.28 -3.01
CA ASN A 103 -8.92 -8.42 -3.15
C ASN A 103 -7.51 -8.02 -3.61
N ASP A 104 -7.36 -6.87 -4.28
CA ASP A 104 -6.10 -6.28 -4.69
C ASP A 104 -5.48 -5.36 -3.61
N GLY A 105 -6.06 -5.35 -2.40
CA GLY A 105 -5.71 -4.42 -1.32
C GLY A 105 -6.21 -2.99 -1.56
N GLY A 106 -6.96 -2.73 -2.63
CA GLY A 106 -7.33 -1.40 -3.09
C GLY A 106 -8.61 -0.85 -2.47
N PHE A 107 -8.68 0.47 -2.33
CA PHE A 107 -9.94 1.20 -2.23
C PHE A 107 -9.83 2.59 -2.88
N GLU A 108 -10.97 3.21 -3.10
CA GLU A 108 -11.10 4.56 -3.65
C GLU A 108 -12.19 5.31 -2.90
N VAL A 109 -11.90 6.59 -2.58
CA VAL A 109 -12.84 7.52 -1.96
C VAL A 109 -12.71 8.89 -2.64
N SER A 110 -13.83 9.53 -2.98
CA SER A 110 -13.85 10.94 -3.36
C SER A 110 -14.26 11.83 -2.18
N THR A 111 -13.59 12.97 -2.05
CA THR A 111 -13.75 13.92 -0.95
C THR A 111 -13.32 15.33 -1.39
N VAL A 112 -13.18 16.28 -0.47
CA VAL A 112 -12.55 17.59 -0.71
C VAL A 112 -11.06 17.54 -0.36
N LEU A 113 -10.24 18.31 -1.08
CA LEU A 113 -8.85 18.57 -0.68
C LEU A 113 -8.85 19.33 0.67
N PRO A 114 -8.27 18.78 1.75
CA PRO A 114 -8.33 19.40 3.08
C PRO A 114 -7.61 20.76 3.12
N GLY A 115 -8.15 21.67 3.94
CA GLY A 115 -7.49 22.90 4.34
C GLY A 115 -6.36 22.64 5.35
N TYR A 116 -5.69 23.71 5.77
CA TYR A 116 -4.59 23.62 6.72
C TYR A 116 -5.11 23.52 8.16
N ILE A 117 -4.83 22.40 8.84
CA ILE A 117 -4.99 22.27 10.29
C ILE A 117 -3.61 22.45 10.93
N TRP A 118 -3.30 23.66 11.41
CA TRP A 118 -2.12 23.94 12.27
C TRP A 118 -0.79 23.36 11.74
N GLY A 119 -0.51 23.56 10.45
CA GLY A 119 0.64 22.96 9.77
C GLY A 119 0.26 22.55 8.34
N PRO A 120 1.04 21.68 7.68
CA PRO A 120 0.74 21.17 6.34
C PRO A 120 -0.62 20.44 6.26
N ARG A 121 -1.20 20.42 5.06
CA ARG A 121 -2.39 19.60 4.75
C ARG A 121 -2.03 18.12 4.89
N HIS A 122 -2.95 17.34 5.47
CA HIS A 122 -2.83 15.91 5.72
C HIS A 122 -4.23 15.27 5.72
#